data_AF-A0A2U2HK59-F1
#
_entry.id   AF-A0A2U2HK59-F1
#
_cell.length_a   1.000
_cell.length_b   1.000
_cell.length_c   1.000
_cell.angle_alpha   90.00
_cell.angle_beta   90.00
_cell.angle_gamma   90.00
#
_symmetry.space_group_name_H-M   'P 1'
#
loop_
_entity.id
_entity.type
_entity.pdbx_description
1 polymer ?
#
loop_
_entity_poly.entity_id
_entity_poly.type
_entity_poly.pdbx_seq_one_letter_code
_entity_poly.pdbx_strand_id
1 'polypeptide(L)'
;MNKLLILALLGLLTACSQAPLAPPAVNTDPRQGLKIVLPEPANAKLPSLFLIGDSTVRNGRDDGQNKGAEGQWGWGNPIAALFDTSRLNVVNRAIGGLSSRTYLSGGHWERTLALIKPGDVVIMQFGHNDSGAINDNKRARATLAGTGEQTEEIDNMLTGQRETVHTYGWYLRKYIAEARAKGALPIVASPVPRKKWNAGGDANGKVARSKNSHAGWAGEVARQEGAGFIDLNELVARQYDQLGREAVMKLFPQTVPDEHTHTNLAGAELNARTLVAGLNTLPGRPLRAFVRAVDDARPVVDASKVPDEAVRNPSLPTLFIAGDSTVKSGGQNGAIGWGERIATHFDTRKLNVVNHAIGGRSSRTYYTEGRWGKLLAQLKAGDFVLIQFGHNDGGRIGDPSNKNRASGPGTGPGTVEDTRPDGSKEMVHTFGWYMAKYVADARAKGATVIVLSPVPHRDRWEQGRDFANFAQWGEQVAQAGGARFIDLTMLVSDAYRVAGAQTVNGFFSDARTHTNDAGATFNAAQVVAGLKRLPGDPLGAYLLR
;
A
#
# COMPACT_ATOMS: atom_id res chain seq x y z
N MET A 1 -11.61 72.14 35.78
CA MET A 1 -11.91 70.96 36.62
C MET A 1 -12.00 69.74 35.73
N ASN A 2 -11.07 68.77 35.92
CA ASN A 2 -11.24 67.31 35.80
C ASN A 2 -11.85 66.73 34.49
N LYS A 3 -11.22 65.84 33.72
CA LYS A 3 -10.22 64.79 34.01
C LYS A 3 -9.47 64.41 32.72
N LEU A 4 -8.15 64.22 32.83
CA LEU A 4 -7.28 63.55 31.87
C LEU A 4 -7.62 62.05 31.82
N LEU A 5 -7.76 61.48 30.62
CA LEU A 5 -7.74 60.03 30.39
C LEU A 5 -6.33 59.66 29.91
N ILE A 6 -5.59 58.92 30.74
CA ILE A 6 -4.29 58.34 30.39
C ILE A 6 -4.56 56.98 29.74
N LEU A 7 -4.25 56.83 28.45
CA LEU A 7 -4.20 55.53 27.78
C LEU A 7 -2.81 54.93 28.01
N ALA A 8 -2.74 53.84 28.78
CA ALA A 8 -1.54 53.03 28.93
C ALA A 8 -1.39 52.11 27.70
N LEU A 9 -0.35 52.34 26.90
CA LEU A 9 0.06 51.43 25.84
C LEU A 9 0.90 50.30 26.46
N LEU A 10 0.29 49.13 26.69
CA LEU A 10 1.03 47.91 27.02
C LEU A 10 1.76 47.43 25.75
N GLY A 11 3.08 47.62 25.70
CA GLY A 11 3.94 46.98 24.69
C GLY A 11 4.03 45.48 24.96
N LEU A 12 3.41 44.66 24.11
CA LEU A 12 3.72 43.24 24.03
C LEU A 12 5.12 43.07 23.41
N LEU A 13 6.10 42.76 24.26
CA LEU A 13 7.35 42.13 23.83
C LEU A 13 7.02 40.71 23.34
N THR A 14 6.80 40.56 22.04
CA THR A 14 6.84 39.24 21.40
C THR A 14 8.28 38.76 21.39
N ALA A 15 8.58 37.81 22.27
CA ALA A 15 9.79 37.01 22.16
C ALA A 15 9.73 36.29 20.80
N CYS A 16 10.55 36.73 19.84
CA CYS A 16 10.81 35.97 18.63
C CYS A 16 11.45 34.64 19.04
N SER A 17 10.64 33.58 19.12
CA SER A 17 11.14 32.21 19.15
C SER A 17 11.89 31.99 17.84
N GLN A 18 13.23 32.00 17.89
CA GLN A 18 14.04 31.52 16.78
C GLN A 18 13.60 30.09 16.49
N ALA A 19 13.10 29.86 15.29
CA ALA A 19 12.81 28.51 14.81
C ALA A 19 14.09 27.66 14.96
N PRO A 20 13.99 26.41 15.42
CA PRO A 20 15.15 25.54 15.48
C PRO A 20 15.78 25.46 14.09
N LEU A 21 17.08 25.76 14.02
CA LEU A 21 17.90 25.68 12.82
C LEU A 21 17.72 24.30 12.18
N ALA A 22 17.56 24.26 10.85
CA ALA A 22 17.59 23.01 10.10
C ALA A 22 18.84 22.21 10.49
N PRO A 23 18.74 20.87 10.63
CA PRO A 23 19.90 20.06 10.98
C PRO A 23 21.05 20.35 10.00
N PRO A 24 22.31 20.42 10.49
CA PRO A 24 23.44 20.76 9.66
C PRO A 24 23.55 19.79 8.48
N ALA A 25 23.90 20.31 7.30
CA ALA A 25 24.13 19.48 6.12
C ALA A 25 25.21 18.43 6.45
N VAL A 26 24.96 17.17 6.05
CA VAL A 26 25.93 16.08 6.23
C VAL A 26 27.24 16.46 5.56
N ASN A 27 28.33 16.51 6.32
CA ASN A 27 29.67 16.73 5.78
C ASN A 27 30.03 15.51 4.91
N THR A 28 30.39 15.78 3.66
CA THR A 28 30.76 14.78 2.65
C THR A 28 32.26 14.53 2.62
N ASP A 29 33.06 15.20 3.46
CA ASP A 29 34.50 14.97 3.60
C ASP A 29 34.75 13.53 4.10
N PRO A 30 35.35 12.65 3.26
CA PRO A 30 35.64 11.28 3.67
C PRO A 30 36.58 11.21 4.88
N ARG A 31 37.42 12.25 5.08
CA ARG A 31 38.42 12.32 6.16
C ARG A 31 37.80 12.63 7.51
N GLN A 32 36.64 13.29 7.54
CA GLN A 32 35.91 13.55 8.79
C GLN A 32 35.11 12.33 9.28
N GLY A 33 35.26 11.18 8.60
CA GLY A 33 34.81 9.90 9.11
C GLY A 33 33.29 9.82 9.18
N LEU A 34 32.63 9.65 8.03
CA LEU A 34 31.31 9.03 8.00
C LEU A 34 31.47 7.56 8.46
N LYS A 35 31.60 7.34 9.78
CA LYS A 35 31.54 6.01 10.42
C LYS A 35 30.08 5.55 10.42
N ILE A 36 29.53 5.36 9.22
CA ILE A 36 28.20 4.81 9.03
C ILE A 36 28.37 3.29 8.91
N VAL A 37 27.83 2.57 9.88
CA VAL A 37 27.68 1.13 9.78
C VAL A 37 26.47 0.86 8.89
N LEU A 38 26.74 0.40 7.67
CA LEU A 38 25.70 0.03 6.72
C LEU A 38 25.40 -1.47 6.83
N PRO A 39 24.15 -1.89 6.58
CA PRO A 39 23.80 -3.30 6.58
C PRO A 39 24.67 -4.12 5.63
N GLU A 40 24.97 -5.33 6.04
CA GLU A 40 25.57 -6.38 5.23
C GLU A 40 24.53 -7.51 5.00
N PRO A 41 24.76 -8.43 4.04
CA PRO A 41 23.89 -9.58 3.87
C PRO A 41 23.75 -10.40 5.16
N ALA A 42 22.52 -10.55 5.65
CA ALA A 42 22.25 -11.29 6.89
C ALA A 42 22.52 -12.80 6.74
N ASN A 43 22.38 -13.34 5.53
CA ASN A 43 22.69 -14.73 5.21
C ASN A 43 23.48 -14.80 3.89
N ALA A 44 24.76 -15.13 3.98
CA ALA A 44 25.66 -15.22 2.82
C ALA A 44 25.22 -16.25 1.75
N LYS A 45 24.38 -17.23 2.11
CA LYS A 45 23.85 -18.25 1.18
C LYS A 45 22.69 -17.76 0.32
N LEU A 46 22.02 -16.68 0.71
CA LEU A 46 20.89 -16.14 -0.04
C LEU A 46 21.37 -15.13 -1.10
N PRO A 47 20.66 -14.98 -2.23
CA PRO A 47 20.85 -13.83 -3.10
C PRO A 47 20.59 -12.53 -2.33
N SER A 48 21.21 -11.44 -2.77
CA SER A 48 21.07 -10.13 -2.16
C SER A 48 20.52 -9.11 -3.17
N LEU A 49 19.55 -8.32 -2.71
CA LEU A 49 19.17 -7.05 -3.31
C LEU A 49 19.94 -5.93 -2.61
N PHE A 50 20.92 -5.36 -3.29
CA PHE A 50 21.63 -4.16 -2.84
C PHE A 50 20.94 -2.90 -3.33
N LEU A 51 20.78 -1.92 -2.45
CA LEU A 51 20.32 -0.58 -2.81
C LEU A 51 21.45 0.42 -2.57
N ILE A 52 21.79 1.21 -3.57
CA ILE A 52 22.72 2.33 -3.45
C ILE A 52 22.02 3.62 -3.88
N GLY A 53 22.34 4.73 -3.23
CA GLY A 53 21.64 5.98 -3.49
C GLY A 53 21.83 7.04 -2.41
N ASP A 54 20.96 8.04 -2.47
CA ASP A 54 20.97 9.24 -1.63
C ASP A 54 20.00 9.18 -0.43
N SER A 55 19.66 10.35 0.14
CA SER A 55 18.73 10.48 1.27
C SER A 55 17.31 10.01 0.98
N THR A 56 16.90 9.96 -0.28
CA THR A 56 15.58 9.44 -0.68
C THR A 56 15.55 7.92 -0.77
N VAL A 57 16.70 7.23 -0.62
CA VAL A 57 16.81 5.77 -0.63
C VAL A 57 17.22 5.20 0.72
N ARG A 58 18.07 5.90 1.49
CA ARG A 58 18.71 5.41 2.73
C ARG A 58 17.78 4.73 3.75
N ASN A 59 18.37 3.89 4.59
CA ASN A 59 17.77 3.47 5.85
C ASN A 59 17.72 4.63 6.85
N GLY A 60 16.78 4.58 7.78
CA GLY A 60 16.80 5.50 8.92
C GLY A 60 15.41 5.81 9.47
N ARG A 61 15.40 6.12 10.77
CA ARG A 61 14.24 6.52 11.56
C ARG A 61 14.28 8.01 11.75
N ASP A 62 14.02 8.76 10.68
CA ASP A 62 14.07 10.22 10.78
C ASP A 62 15.51 10.73 11.11
N ASP A 63 15.91 11.85 10.55
CA ASP A 63 17.27 12.44 10.62
C ASP A 63 17.60 13.07 11.99
N GLY A 64 17.14 12.44 13.07
CA GLY A 64 17.28 12.95 14.43
C GLY A 64 16.29 14.07 14.77
N GLN A 65 15.22 14.25 13.99
CA GLN A 65 14.14 15.19 14.29
C GLN A 65 13.18 14.66 15.38
N ASN A 66 13.27 13.39 15.78
CA ASN A 66 12.37 12.70 16.73
C ASN A 66 10.88 12.78 16.36
N LYS A 67 10.58 12.78 15.06
CA LYS A 67 9.24 12.82 14.45
C LYS A 67 8.69 11.44 14.06
N GLY A 68 9.48 10.37 14.20
CA GLY A 68 9.02 9.02 13.89
C GLY A 68 8.55 8.88 12.43
N ALA A 69 7.33 8.40 12.21
CA ALA A 69 6.75 8.22 10.87
C ALA A 69 6.64 9.53 10.06
N GLU A 70 6.55 10.68 10.74
CA GLU A 70 6.38 12.01 10.11
C GLU A 70 7.71 12.70 9.76
N GLY A 71 8.85 12.14 10.18
CA GLY A 71 10.16 12.67 9.79
C GLY A 71 10.63 12.14 8.43
N GLN A 72 11.90 12.30 8.07
CA GLN A 72 12.38 11.93 6.74
C GLN A 72 12.66 10.43 6.58
N TRP A 73 12.11 9.82 5.54
CA TRP A 73 12.33 8.42 5.19
C TRP A 73 12.74 8.26 3.73
N GLY A 74 13.74 7.41 3.48
CA GLY A 74 14.08 6.93 2.15
C GLY A 74 13.25 5.69 1.80
N TRP A 75 12.84 5.54 0.54
CA TRP A 75 12.02 4.41 0.09
C TRP A 75 12.72 3.05 0.23
N GLY A 76 14.05 3.02 0.25
CA GLY A 76 14.81 1.81 0.48
C GLY A 76 14.70 1.27 1.90
N ASN A 77 14.18 2.06 2.85
CA ASN A 77 13.90 1.59 4.20
C ASN A 77 12.66 0.66 4.25
N PRO A 78 11.44 1.09 3.86
CA PRO A 78 10.25 0.24 3.92
C PRO A 78 10.25 -0.89 2.88
N ILE A 79 11.10 -0.85 1.86
CA ILE A 79 11.07 -1.84 0.77
C ILE A 79 11.38 -3.27 1.24
N ALA A 80 12.15 -3.45 2.31
CA ALA A 80 12.47 -4.79 2.83
C ALA A 80 11.21 -5.57 3.23
N ALA A 81 10.17 -4.88 3.70
CA ALA A 81 8.88 -5.49 4.06
C ALA A 81 8.12 -6.04 2.84
N LEU A 82 8.45 -5.60 1.63
CA LEU A 82 7.84 -6.05 0.37
C LEU A 82 8.51 -7.31 -0.20
N PHE A 83 9.54 -7.84 0.46
CA PHE A 83 10.26 -9.03 0.04
C PHE A 83 10.27 -10.12 1.12
N ASP A 84 10.34 -11.37 0.68
CA ASP A 84 10.52 -12.52 1.56
C ASP A 84 11.98 -12.62 1.97
N THR A 85 12.30 -12.00 3.11
CA THR A 85 13.66 -11.91 3.64
C THR A 85 14.22 -13.25 4.13
N SER A 86 13.39 -14.31 4.18
CA SER A 86 13.89 -15.68 4.39
C SER A 86 14.58 -16.26 3.15
N ARG A 87 14.34 -15.67 1.98
CA ARG A 87 14.84 -16.13 0.67
C ARG A 87 15.70 -15.10 -0.06
N LEU A 88 15.73 -13.84 0.39
CA LEU A 88 16.47 -12.73 -0.22
C LEU A 88 17.01 -11.80 0.88
N ASN A 89 18.31 -11.47 0.84
CA ASN A 89 18.79 -10.35 1.65
C ASN A 89 18.36 -9.02 1.03
N VAL A 90 17.83 -8.08 1.81
CA VAL A 90 17.63 -6.69 1.35
C VAL A 90 18.65 -5.81 2.07
N VAL A 91 19.63 -5.32 1.32
CA VAL A 91 20.84 -4.68 1.84
C VAL A 91 20.90 -3.24 1.34
N ASN A 92 20.22 -2.36 2.05
CA ASN A 92 20.19 -0.95 1.71
C ASN A 92 21.44 -0.23 2.22
N ARG A 93 22.31 0.16 1.28
CA ARG A 93 23.59 0.82 1.51
C ARG A 93 23.59 2.27 1.01
N ALA A 94 22.42 2.84 0.75
CA ALA A 94 22.28 4.25 0.40
C ALA A 94 22.58 5.16 1.60
N ILE A 95 23.14 6.35 1.33
CA ILE A 95 23.57 7.30 2.36
C ILE A 95 23.01 8.68 2.06
N GLY A 96 22.45 9.31 3.10
CA GLY A 96 21.91 10.66 3.01
C GLY A 96 22.98 11.70 2.65
N GLY A 97 22.64 12.60 1.73
CA GLY A 97 23.51 13.72 1.36
C GLY A 97 24.57 13.42 0.30
N LEU A 98 24.81 12.14 -0.04
CA LEU A 98 25.77 11.76 -1.08
C LEU A 98 25.17 11.85 -2.48
N SER A 99 26.04 12.12 -3.46
CA SER A 99 25.77 12.08 -4.91
C SER A 99 26.35 10.80 -5.51
N SER A 100 26.14 10.57 -6.81
CA SER A 100 26.82 9.46 -7.51
C SER A 100 28.34 9.57 -7.41
N ARG A 101 28.91 10.78 -7.38
CA ARG A 101 30.34 11.02 -7.17
C ARG A 101 30.79 10.76 -5.73
N THR A 102 30.15 11.38 -4.74
CA THR A 102 30.65 11.29 -3.36
C THR A 102 30.39 9.95 -2.70
N TYR A 103 29.47 9.15 -3.25
CA TYR A 103 29.35 7.74 -2.91
C TYR A 103 30.59 6.93 -3.32
N LEU A 104 31.15 7.22 -4.50
CA LEU A 104 32.40 6.63 -4.99
C LEU A 104 33.60 7.17 -4.23
N SER A 105 33.82 8.49 -4.21
CA SER A 105 35.02 9.07 -3.60
C SER A 105 35.09 8.88 -2.08
N GLY A 106 33.96 8.64 -1.42
CA GLY A 106 33.90 8.23 -0.01
C GLY A 106 34.24 6.75 0.26
N GLY A 107 34.54 5.95 -0.77
CA GLY A 107 34.86 4.54 -0.65
C GLY A 107 33.63 3.63 -0.43
N HIS A 108 32.41 4.17 -0.54
CA HIS A 108 31.19 3.42 -0.18
C HIS A 108 30.81 2.40 -1.25
N TRP A 109 31.13 2.71 -2.51
CA TRP A 109 30.94 1.77 -3.59
C TRP A 109 31.89 0.58 -3.47
N GLU A 110 33.17 0.79 -3.21
CA GLU A 110 34.18 -0.26 -3.04
C GLU A 110 33.79 -1.24 -1.93
N ARG A 111 33.33 -0.69 -0.78
CA ARG A 111 32.81 -1.50 0.33
C ARG A 111 31.54 -2.27 -0.03
N THR A 112 30.69 -1.73 -0.90
CA THR A 112 29.48 -2.42 -1.38
C THR A 112 29.83 -3.49 -2.39
N LEU A 113 30.70 -3.18 -3.35
CA LEU A 113 31.19 -4.07 -4.40
C LEU A 113 31.92 -5.29 -3.84
N ALA A 114 32.61 -5.13 -2.70
CA ALA A 114 33.24 -6.24 -1.98
C ALA A 114 32.22 -7.29 -1.47
N LEU A 115 30.96 -6.92 -1.26
CA LEU A 115 29.89 -7.80 -0.76
C LEU A 115 29.07 -8.45 -1.88
N ILE A 116 29.17 -7.93 -3.11
CA ILE A 116 28.37 -8.40 -4.26
C ILE A 116 28.94 -9.72 -4.77
N LYS A 117 28.05 -10.69 -5.02
CA LYS A 117 28.36 -12.00 -5.63
C LYS A 117 27.46 -12.30 -6.84
N PRO A 118 27.80 -13.31 -7.65
CA PRO A 118 26.97 -13.73 -8.77
C PRO A 118 25.53 -14.05 -8.35
N GLY A 119 24.55 -13.57 -9.12
CA GLY A 119 23.12 -13.75 -8.85
C GLY A 119 22.48 -12.68 -7.95
N ASP A 120 23.28 -11.75 -7.40
CA ASP A 120 22.74 -10.59 -6.69
C ASP A 120 22.13 -9.55 -7.66
N VAL A 121 21.31 -8.65 -7.14
CA VAL A 121 20.72 -7.51 -7.87
C VAL A 121 21.18 -6.20 -7.22
N VAL A 122 21.58 -5.22 -8.02
CA VAL A 122 21.95 -3.88 -7.55
C VAL A 122 21.00 -2.86 -8.14
N ILE A 123 20.21 -2.20 -7.29
CA ILE A 123 19.40 -1.05 -7.68
C ILE A 123 20.12 0.23 -7.27
N MET A 124 20.36 1.12 -8.23
CA MET A 124 21.01 2.40 -8.01
C MET A 124 20.09 3.57 -8.34
N GLN A 125 19.98 4.54 -7.41
CA GLN A 125 19.22 5.77 -7.62
C GLN A 125 19.97 6.98 -7.04
N PHE A 126 20.45 7.85 -7.93
CA PHE A 126 21.12 9.10 -7.60
C PHE A 126 20.46 10.27 -8.38
N GLY A 127 20.96 11.49 -8.17
CA GLY A 127 20.51 12.68 -8.91
C GLY A 127 20.03 13.83 -8.03
N HIS A 128 19.62 13.61 -6.77
CA HIS A 128 19.18 14.73 -5.92
C HIS A 128 20.32 15.64 -5.49
N ASN A 129 21.51 15.07 -5.33
CA ASN A 129 22.71 15.73 -4.80
C ASN A 129 23.79 15.97 -5.88
N ASP A 130 23.54 15.52 -7.10
CA ASP A 130 24.45 15.62 -8.25
C ASP A 130 24.37 16.99 -8.95
N SER A 131 23.32 17.77 -8.69
CA SER A 131 23.20 19.17 -9.13
C SER A 131 23.98 20.13 -8.23
N GLY A 132 24.49 21.22 -8.83
CA GLY A 132 25.07 22.36 -8.12
C GLY A 132 26.50 22.65 -8.55
N ALA A 133 27.22 23.45 -7.76
CA ALA A 133 28.65 23.66 -7.97
C ALA A 133 29.42 22.37 -7.69
N ILE A 134 30.28 21.97 -8.62
CA ILE A 134 31.11 20.77 -8.48
C ILE A 134 32.20 20.91 -7.41
N ASN A 135 32.53 22.15 -7.02
CA ASN A 135 33.49 22.48 -5.99
C ASN A 135 32.93 23.60 -5.11
N ASP A 136 32.80 23.35 -3.81
CA ASP A 136 32.39 24.34 -2.80
C ASP A 136 32.99 23.95 -1.44
N ASN A 137 33.01 24.87 -0.47
CA ASN A 137 33.59 24.62 0.86
C ASN A 137 32.61 23.99 1.87
N LYS A 138 31.43 23.52 1.43
CA LYS A 138 30.39 22.98 2.32
C LYS A 138 30.11 21.50 2.08
N ARG A 139 30.05 21.08 0.82
CA ARG A 139 29.51 19.82 0.35
C ARG A 139 30.28 19.23 -0.85
N ALA A 140 30.83 20.05 -1.74
CA ALA A 140 31.66 19.63 -2.89
C ALA A 140 31.19 18.33 -3.59
N ARG A 141 29.88 18.22 -3.88
CA ARG A 141 29.26 16.92 -4.22
C ARG A 141 28.70 16.80 -5.64
N ALA A 142 28.52 17.91 -6.35
CA ALA A 142 27.89 17.86 -7.66
C ALA A 142 28.77 17.14 -8.70
N THR A 143 28.14 16.69 -9.77
CA THR A 143 28.80 16.09 -10.95
C THR A 143 28.75 17.06 -12.12
N LEU A 144 29.52 16.80 -13.17
CA LEU A 144 29.28 17.44 -14.47
C LEU A 144 27.93 16.94 -15.03
N ALA A 145 27.22 17.82 -15.74
CA ALA A 145 25.92 17.51 -16.32
C ALA A 145 26.02 16.55 -17.51
N GLY A 146 25.01 15.71 -17.71
CA GLY A 146 24.88 14.86 -18.89
C GLY A 146 25.45 13.44 -18.74
N THR A 147 25.55 12.76 -19.88
CA THR A 147 25.88 11.33 -20.00
C THR A 147 27.24 11.04 -20.63
N GLY A 148 27.95 12.07 -21.11
CA GLY A 148 29.21 11.95 -21.84
C GLY A 148 30.44 11.63 -20.97
N GLU A 149 31.62 11.77 -21.55
CA GLU A 149 32.92 11.45 -20.93
C GLU A 149 33.65 12.68 -20.36
N GLN A 150 33.00 13.84 -20.29
CA GLN A 150 33.64 15.07 -19.86
C GLN A 150 34.17 14.95 -18.43
N THR A 151 35.33 15.57 -18.19
CA THR A 151 36.00 15.62 -16.90
C THR A 151 36.47 17.03 -16.57
N GLU A 152 36.56 17.35 -15.28
CA GLU A 152 37.15 18.59 -14.78
C GLU A 152 38.02 18.27 -13.56
N GLU A 153 39.26 18.77 -13.54
CA GLU A 153 40.11 18.68 -12.36
C GLU A 153 39.80 19.82 -11.39
N ILE A 154 39.66 19.49 -10.12
CA ILE A 154 39.44 20.48 -9.06
C ILE A 154 40.42 20.27 -7.91
N ASP A 155 40.84 21.37 -7.28
CA ASP A 155 41.32 21.34 -5.90
C ASP A 155 40.09 21.39 -4.99
N ASN A 156 39.68 20.24 -4.47
CA ASN A 156 38.45 20.15 -3.67
C ASN A 156 38.58 21.05 -2.42
N MET A 157 37.73 22.07 -2.33
CA MET A 157 37.77 23.06 -1.27
C MET A 157 37.43 22.49 0.11
N LEU A 158 36.77 21.34 0.16
CA LEU A 158 36.40 20.63 1.38
C LEU A 158 37.52 19.66 1.82
N THR A 159 38.10 18.89 0.89
CA THR A 159 39.12 17.88 1.20
C THR A 159 40.56 18.37 1.08
N GLY A 160 40.78 19.51 0.43
CA GLY A 160 42.12 20.01 0.07
C GLY A 160 42.90 19.08 -0.88
N GLN A 161 42.25 18.08 -1.48
CA GLN A 161 42.86 17.14 -2.41
C GLN A 161 42.50 17.48 -3.84
N ARG A 162 43.43 17.23 -4.76
CA ARG A 162 43.16 17.25 -6.19
C ARG A 162 42.29 16.04 -6.54
N GLU A 163 41.20 16.25 -7.27
CA GLU A 163 40.37 15.16 -7.81
C GLU A 163 39.83 15.48 -9.20
N THR A 164 39.50 14.43 -9.97
CA THR A 164 38.86 14.53 -11.28
C THR A 164 37.36 14.28 -11.15
N VAL A 165 36.56 15.25 -11.58
CA VAL A 165 35.10 15.20 -11.56
C VAL A 165 34.60 14.76 -12.93
N HIS A 166 33.85 13.66 -12.98
CA HIS A 166 33.21 13.18 -14.20
C HIS A 166 31.74 13.64 -14.34
N THR A 167 31.12 13.33 -15.49
CA THR A 167 29.67 13.48 -15.69
C THR A 167 28.86 12.53 -14.81
N TYR A 168 27.60 12.88 -14.56
CA TYR A 168 26.62 12.00 -13.90
C TYR A 168 26.57 10.62 -14.56
N GLY A 169 26.52 10.56 -15.89
CA GLY A 169 26.45 9.30 -16.60
C GLY A 169 27.68 8.43 -16.47
N TRP A 170 28.87 9.02 -16.38
CA TRP A 170 30.11 8.28 -16.14
C TRP A 170 30.07 7.47 -14.84
N TYR A 171 29.63 8.09 -13.73
CA TYR A 171 29.55 7.40 -12.44
C TYR A 171 28.54 6.23 -12.48
N LEU A 172 27.38 6.42 -13.12
CA LEU A 172 26.41 5.34 -13.29
C LEU A 172 26.98 4.19 -14.15
N ARG A 173 27.67 4.50 -15.26
CA ARG A 173 28.32 3.47 -16.10
C ARG A 173 29.34 2.67 -15.32
N LYS A 174 30.16 3.32 -14.49
CA LYS A 174 31.11 2.65 -13.59
C LYS A 174 30.41 1.65 -12.67
N TYR A 175 29.34 2.06 -11.98
CA TYR A 175 28.58 1.17 -11.09
C TYR A 175 27.94 -0.01 -11.83
N ILE A 176 27.39 0.23 -13.00
CA ILE A 176 26.79 -0.80 -13.86
C ILE A 176 27.86 -1.82 -14.28
N ALA A 177 28.98 -1.35 -14.81
CA ALA A 177 30.06 -2.20 -15.30
C ALA A 177 30.64 -3.06 -14.18
N GLU A 178 30.90 -2.49 -13.00
CA GLU A 178 31.51 -3.21 -11.89
C GLU A 178 30.54 -4.19 -11.20
N ALA A 179 29.25 -3.83 -11.08
CA ALA A 179 28.23 -4.78 -10.61
C ALA A 179 28.12 -5.98 -11.57
N ARG A 180 28.11 -5.72 -12.88
CA ARG A 180 28.06 -6.77 -13.91
C ARG A 180 29.32 -7.64 -13.88
N ALA A 181 30.49 -7.06 -13.67
CA ALA A 181 31.75 -7.80 -13.54
C ALA A 181 31.77 -8.73 -12.32
N LYS A 182 30.99 -8.43 -11.27
CA LYS A 182 30.75 -9.33 -10.12
C LYS A 182 29.64 -10.38 -10.36
N GLY A 183 29.03 -10.40 -11.54
CA GLY A 183 27.93 -11.30 -11.88
C GLY A 183 26.57 -10.90 -11.30
N ALA A 184 26.43 -9.65 -10.84
CA ALA A 184 25.14 -9.11 -10.40
C ALA A 184 24.37 -8.47 -11.55
N LEU A 185 23.05 -8.35 -11.38
CA LEU A 185 22.18 -7.63 -12.31
C LEU A 185 22.08 -6.15 -11.91
N PRO A 186 22.63 -5.21 -12.71
CA PRO A 186 22.47 -3.79 -12.45
C PRO A 186 21.12 -3.27 -12.94
N ILE A 187 20.45 -2.49 -12.10
CA ILE A 187 19.19 -1.80 -12.38
C ILE A 187 19.35 -0.33 -11.98
N VAL A 188 19.09 0.58 -12.90
CA VAL A 188 19.04 2.02 -12.64
C VAL A 188 17.60 2.42 -12.37
N ALA A 189 17.35 3.13 -11.27
CA ALA A 189 16.09 3.82 -11.02
C ALA A 189 16.31 5.33 -11.16
N SER A 190 15.44 6.02 -11.90
CA SER A 190 15.48 7.49 -11.94
C SER A 190 15.12 8.08 -10.56
N PRO A 191 15.67 9.26 -10.18
CA PRO A 191 15.36 9.86 -8.87
C PRO A 191 13.86 10.15 -8.73
N VAL A 192 13.29 9.86 -7.56
CA VAL A 192 11.89 10.24 -7.24
C VAL A 192 11.63 11.73 -7.48
N PRO A 193 10.41 12.14 -7.85
CA PRO A 193 10.10 13.54 -8.07
C PRO A 193 10.11 14.31 -6.74
N ARG A 194 10.55 15.57 -6.81
CA ARG A 194 10.31 16.56 -5.74
C ARG A 194 8.84 16.96 -5.74
N LYS A 195 8.30 17.41 -4.61
CA LYS A 195 6.95 18.03 -4.55
C LYS A 195 6.95 19.44 -5.14
N LYS A 196 7.30 19.54 -6.42
CA LYS A 196 7.28 20.75 -7.24
C LYS A 196 6.33 20.52 -8.40
N TRP A 197 5.58 21.55 -8.77
CA TRP A 197 4.64 21.52 -9.89
C TRP A 197 5.14 22.43 -11.01
N ASN A 198 4.81 22.12 -12.26
CA ASN A 198 5.13 23.00 -13.40
C ASN A 198 4.42 24.36 -13.25
N ALA A 199 4.96 25.41 -13.88
CA ALA A 199 4.47 26.78 -13.70
C ALA A 199 2.97 26.90 -14.05
N GLY A 200 2.21 27.49 -13.12
CA GLY A 200 0.74 27.57 -13.13
C GLY A 200 0.17 27.57 -11.71
N GLY A 201 0.80 26.85 -10.77
CA GLY A 201 0.47 26.89 -9.34
C GLY A 201 -0.97 26.49 -8.98
N ASP A 202 -1.75 26.03 -9.95
CA ASP A 202 -3.12 25.60 -9.81
C ASP A 202 -3.17 24.23 -9.13
N ALA A 203 -4.29 23.94 -8.47
CA ALA A 203 -4.56 22.64 -7.89
C ALA A 203 -4.53 21.49 -8.93
N ASN A 204 -4.53 21.83 -10.22
CA ASN A 204 -4.59 20.92 -11.38
C ASN A 204 -3.23 20.73 -12.08
N GLY A 205 -2.18 21.43 -11.64
CA GLY A 205 -0.87 21.31 -12.24
C GLY A 205 -0.30 19.91 -12.08
N LYS A 206 0.50 19.44 -13.04
CA LYS A 206 1.24 18.18 -12.92
C LYS A 206 2.54 18.38 -12.16
N VAL A 207 2.94 17.36 -11.40
CA VAL A 207 4.25 17.32 -10.74
C VAL A 207 5.37 17.48 -11.78
N ALA A 208 6.41 18.22 -11.44
CA ALA A 208 7.54 18.44 -12.33
C ALA A 208 8.33 17.14 -12.52
N ARG A 209 8.49 16.71 -13.77
CA ARG A 209 9.34 15.58 -14.15
C ARG A 209 10.76 16.08 -14.43
N SER A 210 11.76 15.29 -14.06
CA SER A 210 13.17 15.61 -14.35
C SER A 210 13.67 14.92 -15.63
N LYS A 211 12.77 14.72 -16.61
CA LYS A 211 13.04 14.00 -17.88
C LYS A 211 14.17 14.64 -18.70
N ASN A 212 14.36 15.95 -18.60
CA ASN A 212 15.42 16.67 -19.33
C ASN A 212 16.70 16.86 -18.47
N SER A 213 16.82 16.15 -17.36
CA SER A 213 18.01 16.14 -16.50
C SER A 213 18.24 14.75 -15.91
N HIS A 214 18.49 14.61 -14.61
CA HIS A 214 18.97 13.38 -13.97
C HIS A 214 18.08 12.15 -14.20
N ALA A 215 16.74 12.29 -14.29
CA ALA A 215 15.89 11.15 -14.62
C ALA A 215 16.05 10.70 -16.08
N GLY A 216 16.15 11.67 -17.01
CA GLY A 216 16.45 11.38 -18.42
C GLY A 216 17.83 10.75 -18.60
N TRP A 217 18.86 11.36 -18.00
CA TRP A 217 20.23 10.86 -18.07
C TRP A 217 20.38 9.46 -17.47
N ALA A 218 19.70 9.18 -16.35
CA ALA A 218 19.67 7.83 -15.76
C ALA A 218 19.09 6.80 -16.74
N GLY A 219 17.97 7.12 -17.40
CA GLY A 219 17.35 6.24 -18.39
C GLY A 219 18.13 6.13 -19.70
N GLU A 220 18.88 7.16 -20.07
CA GLU A 220 19.80 7.12 -21.21
C GLU A 220 20.99 6.21 -20.95
N VAL A 221 21.65 6.36 -19.81
CA VAL A 221 22.79 5.49 -19.41
C VAL A 221 22.35 4.05 -19.29
N ALA A 222 21.22 3.76 -18.65
CA ALA A 222 20.72 2.40 -18.52
C ALA A 222 20.49 1.73 -19.89
N ARG A 223 19.99 2.49 -20.87
CA ARG A 223 19.84 2.00 -22.26
C ARG A 223 21.18 1.80 -22.96
N GLN A 224 22.11 2.75 -22.83
CA GLN A 224 23.46 2.66 -23.41
C GLN A 224 24.21 1.41 -22.91
N GLU A 225 24.07 1.09 -21.62
CA GLU A 225 24.75 -0.03 -20.96
C GLU A 225 23.96 -1.35 -20.98
N GLY A 226 22.76 -1.38 -21.56
CA GLY A 226 21.87 -2.54 -21.50
C GLY A 226 21.59 -3.02 -20.07
N ALA A 227 21.40 -2.08 -19.14
CA ALA A 227 21.01 -2.33 -17.76
C ALA A 227 19.49 -2.25 -17.59
N GLY A 228 18.94 -2.84 -16.52
CA GLY A 228 17.53 -2.64 -16.20
C GLY A 228 17.24 -1.17 -15.91
N PHE A 229 16.10 -0.65 -16.33
CA PHE A 229 15.69 0.72 -16.05
C PHE A 229 14.28 0.79 -15.48
N ILE A 230 14.13 1.46 -14.34
CA ILE A 230 12.84 1.82 -13.75
C ILE A 230 12.74 3.34 -13.78
N ASP A 231 11.80 3.86 -14.57
CA ASP A 231 11.51 5.30 -14.58
C ASP A 231 10.67 5.70 -13.34
N LEU A 232 11.27 5.57 -12.16
CA LEU A 232 10.62 5.83 -10.89
C LEU A 232 10.17 7.30 -10.77
N ASN A 233 10.90 8.24 -11.39
CA ASN A 233 10.49 9.64 -11.49
C ASN A 233 9.09 9.77 -12.11
N GLU A 234 8.88 9.18 -13.29
CA GLU A 234 7.60 9.24 -13.99
C GLU A 234 6.52 8.40 -13.30
N LEU A 235 6.85 7.19 -12.82
CA LEU A 235 5.90 6.32 -12.15
C LEU A 235 5.33 6.94 -10.86
N VAL A 236 6.19 7.52 -10.02
CA VAL A 236 5.76 8.21 -8.80
C VAL A 236 5.02 9.51 -9.15
N ALA A 237 5.51 10.27 -10.13
CA ALA A 237 4.88 11.52 -10.50
C ALA A 237 3.45 11.30 -11.05
N ARG A 238 3.17 10.19 -11.73
CA ARG A 238 1.80 9.80 -12.12
C ARG A 238 0.90 9.55 -10.91
N GLN A 239 1.41 8.88 -9.87
CA GLN A 239 0.64 8.68 -8.64
C GLN A 239 0.39 10.01 -7.92
N TYR A 240 1.37 10.90 -7.90
CA TYR A 240 1.19 12.23 -7.33
C TYR A 240 0.16 13.07 -8.11
N ASP A 241 0.17 13.01 -9.44
CA ASP A 241 -0.85 13.67 -10.26
C ASP A 241 -2.26 13.12 -9.96
N GLN A 242 -2.39 11.80 -9.74
CA GLN A 242 -3.67 11.16 -9.40
C GLN A 242 -4.15 11.52 -7.99
N LEU A 243 -3.23 11.63 -7.03
CA LEU A 243 -3.55 12.00 -5.65
C LEU A 243 -3.93 13.47 -5.52
N GLY A 244 -3.36 14.33 -6.36
CA GLY A 244 -3.52 15.77 -6.30
C GLY A 244 -2.63 16.42 -5.23
N ARG A 245 -2.45 17.74 -5.36
CA ARG A 245 -1.47 18.52 -4.59
C ARG A 245 -1.61 18.34 -3.08
N GLU A 246 -2.82 18.49 -2.53
CA GLU A 246 -3.08 18.43 -1.09
C GLU A 246 -2.69 17.08 -0.47
N ALA A 247 -3.03 15.98 -1.14
CA ALA A 247 -2.68 14.64 -0.66
C ALA A 247 -1.16 14.40 -0.76
N VAL A 248 -0.53 14.87 -1.84
CA VAL A 248 0.94 14.78 -2.01
C VAL A 248 1.67 15.56 -0.92
N MET A 249 1.19 16.74 -0.52
CA MET A 249 1.81 17.52 0.55
C MET A 249 1.91 16.72 1.87
N LYS A 250 0.95 15.83 2.15
CA LYS A 250 0.93 14.96 3.35
C LYS A 250 1.89 13.78 3.27
N LEU A 251 2.52 13.53 2.13
CA LEU A 251 3.55 12.50 1.94
C LEU A 251 4.96 13.00 2.26
N PHE A 252 5.07 14.23 2.76
CA PHE A 252 6.32 14.89 3.13
C PHE A 252 6.19 15.45 4.56
N PRO A 253 7.31 15.54 5.31
CA PRO A 253 7.33 16.22 6.60
C PRO A 253 6.81 17.66 6.47
N GLN A 254 5.98 18.08 7.42
CA GLN A 254 5.55 19.47 7.53
C GLN A 254 6.61 20.25 8.30
N THR A 255 7.46 20.99 7.58
CA THR A 255 8.58 21.75 8.14
C THR A 255 8.59 23.19 7.66
N VAL A 256 9.31 24.05 8.40
CA VAL A 256 9.67 25.39 7.96
C VAL A 256 11.21 25.48 7.98
N PRO A 257 11.88 25.70 6.82
CA PRO A 257 11.30 25.86 5.48
C PRO A 257 10.64 24.56 4.94
N ASP A 258 9.80 24.71 3.92
CA ASP A 258 9.02 23.61 3.33
C ASP A 258 9.92 22.51 2.75
N GLU A 259 9.73 21.27 3.22
CA GLU A 259 10.45 20.09 2.75
C GLU A 259 9.93 19.66 1.38
N HIS A 260 10.77 19.72 0.35
CA HIS A 260 10.36 19.50 -1.03
C HIS A 260 10.95 18.24 -1.67
N THR A 261 11.86 17.54 -0.99
CA THR A 261 12.62 16.41 -1.51
C THR A 261 12.43 15.14 -0.69
N HIS A 262 12.45 15.22 0.64
CA HIS A 262 12.41 14.05 1.51
C HIS A 262 10.98 13.69 1.90
N THR A 263 10.55 12.48 1.58
CA THR A 263 9.23 11.96 1.98
C THR A 263 9.17 11.60 3.46
N ASN A 264 7.96 11.59 4.02
CA ASN A 264 7.71 10.90 5.30
C ASN A 264 7.57 9.37 5.07
N LEU A 265 7.27 8.59 6.11
CA LEU A 265 7.17 7.14 5.97
C LEU A 265 6.11 6.74 4.94
N ALA A 266 4.94 7.38 4.95
CA ALA A 266 3.87 7.09 3.99
C ALA A 266 4.29 7.37 2.54
N GLY A 267 4.99 8.48 2.30
CA GLY A 267 5.56 8.79 0.98
C GLY A 267 6.66 7.80 0.56
N ALA A 268 7.53 7.41 1.49
CA ALA A 268 8.58 6.43 1.24
C ALA A 268 8.01 5.05 0.90
N GLU A 269 6.94 4.63 1.57
CA GLU A 269 6.21 3.39 1.27
C GLU A 269 5.53 3.42 -0.11
N LEU A 270 4.92 4.55 -0.49
CA LEU A 270 4.37 4.74 -1.83
C LEU A 270 5.45 4.56 -2.89
N ASN A 271 6.60 5.22 -2.70
CA ASN A 271 7.74 5.12 -3.60
C ASN A 271 8.29 3.68 -3.66
N ALA A 272 8.40 2.97 -2.53
CA ALA A 272 8.85 1.60 -2.46
C ALA A 272 7.91 0.63 -3.20
N ARG A 273 6.60 0.74 -2.98
CA ARG A 273 5.59 -0.06 -3.71
C ARG A 273 5.64 0.21 -5.22
N THR A 274 5.85 1.46 -5.60
CA THR A 274 5.98 1.88 -7.01
C THR A 274 7.21 1.29 -7.66
N LEU A 275 8.36 1.28 -6.96
CA LEU A 275 9.57 0.63 -7.44
C LEU A 275 9.37 -0.88 -7.61
N VAL A 276 8.76 -1.57 -6.63
CA VAL A 276 8.46 -3.01 -6.73
C VAL A 276 7.50 -3.32 -7.88
N ALA A 277 6.52 -2.45 -8.14
CA ALA A 277 5.67 -2.56 -9.33
C ALA A 277 6.50 -2.41 -10.62
N GLY A 278 7.41 -1.44 -10.69
CA GLY A 278 8.34 -1.25 -11.81
C GLY A 278 9.29 -2.44 -12.03
N LEU A 279 9.77 -3.08 -10.97
CA LEU A 279 10.60 -4.30 -11.08
C LEU A 279 9.86 -5.44 -11.81
N ASN A 280 8.54 -5.52 -11.69
CA ASN A 280 7.73 -6.55 -12.35
C ASN A 280 7.54 -6.30 -13.86
N THR A 281 7.85 -5.08 -14.35
CA THR A 281 7.78 -4.77 -15.78
C THR A 281 9.08 -5.05 -16.52
N LEU A 282 10.19 -5.27 -15.80
CA LEU A 282 11.47 -5.61 -16.39
C LEU A 282 11.44 -7.01 -17.04
N PRO A 283 12.16 -7.21 -18.17
CA PRO A 283 12.35 -8.54 -18.75
C PRO A 283 12.90 -9.54 -17.72
N GLY A 284 12.38 -10.77 -17.73
CA GLY A 284 12.78 -11.82 -16.80
C GLY A 284 12.29 -11.65 -15.35
N ARG A 285 11.76 -10.48 -14.97
CA ARG A 285 11.16 -10.20 -13.65
C ARG A 285 12.05 -10.68 -12.48
N PRO A 286 13.30 -10.19 -12.40
CA PRO A 286 14.41 -10.81 -11.66
C PRO A 286 14.15 -11.01 -10.16
N LEU A 287 13.24 -10.23 -9.56
CA LEU A 287 12.92 -10.31 -8.14
C LEU A 287 11.51 -10.82 -7.84
N ARG A 288 10.70 -11.16 -8.85
CA ARG A 288 9.28 -11.50 -8.68
C ARG A 288 9.05 -12.66 -7.71
N ALA A 289 9.93 -13.66 -7.73
CA ALA A 289 9.83 -14.83 -6.87
C ALA A 289 10.08 -14.54 -5.37
N PHE A 290 10.68 -13.39 -5.06
CA PHE A 290 10.96 -12.93 -3.71
C PHE A 290 10.01 -11.85 -3.23
N VAL A 291 9.26 -11.19 -4.13
CA VAL A 291 8.26 -10.19 -3.74
C VAL A 291 7.22 -10.90 -2.87
N ARG A 292 7.07 -10.46 -1.61
CA ARG A 292 5.94 -10.85 -0.78
C ARG A 292 4.69 -10.46 -1.54
N ALA A 293 3.75 -11.39 -1.71
CA ALA A 293 2.41 -10.98 -2.10
C ALA A 293 1.99 -9.89 -1.11
N VAL A 294 1.67 -8.71 -1.66
CA VAL A 294 1.42 -7.47 -0.91
C VAL A 294 0.74 -7.81 0.39
N ASP A 295 1.37 -7.46 1.52
CA ASP A 295 0.84 -7.75 2.84
C ASP A 295 -0.62 -7.32 2.85
N ASP A 296 -1.46 -8.32 3.02
CA ASP A 296 -2.87 -8.14 2.93
C ASP A 296 -3.32 -7.25 4.09
N ALA A 297 -3.64 -5.99 3.76
CA ALA A 297 -4.18 -4.97 4.66
C ALA A 297 -5.53 -5.38 5.28
N ARG A 298 -6.09 -6.54 4.95
CA ARG A 298 -7.22 -7.18 5.64
C ARG A 298 -6.71 -7.80 6.95
N PRO A 299 -6.93 -7.15 8.12
CA PRO A 299 -6.50 -7.70 9.39
C PRO A 299 -7.32 -8.95 9.72
N VAL A 300 -6.63 -10.00 10.19
CA VAL A 300 -7.29 -11.17 10.77
C VAL A 300 -7.49 -10.88 12.25
N VAL A 301 -8.75 -10.73 12.67
CA VAL A 301 -9.08 -10.54 14.08
C VAL A 301 -9.11 -11.88 14.81
N ASP A 302 -8.70 -11.93 16.07
CA ASP A 302 -8.85 -13.13 16.89
C ASP A 302 -10.33 -13.42 17.11
N ALA A 303 -10.81 -14.56 16.59
CA ALA A 303 -12.23 -14.92 16.70
C ALA A 303 -12.67 -15.04 18.16
N SER A 304 -11.83 -15.56 19.04
CA SER A 304 -12.20 -15.76 20.45
C SER A 304 -12.56 -14.44 21.15
N LYS A 305 -12.11 -13.30 20.62
CA LYS A 305 -12.31 -11.96 21.18
C LYS A 305 -13.45 -11.17 20.54
N VAL A 306 -14.09 -11.69 19.50
CA VAL A 306 -15.24 -11.03 18.86
C VAL A 306 -16.52 -11.62 19.47
N PRO A 307 -17.28 -10.82 20.26
CA PRO A 307 -18.54 -11.27 20.81
C PRO A 307 -19.53 -11.54 19.68
N ASP A 308 -20.30 -12.61 19.80
CA ASP A 308 -21.38 -12.90 18.87
C ASP A 308 -22.55 -11.94 19.16
N GLU A 309 -23.05 -11.24 18.15
CA GLU A 309 -24.27 -10.43 18.29
C GLU A 309 -25.46 -11.35 18.58
N ALA A 310 -26.29 -10.99 19.57
CA ALA A 310 -27.41 -11.80 20.01
C ALA A 310 -28.74 -11.27 19.45
N VAL A 311 -29.66 -12.20 19.18
CA VAL A 311 -31.07 -11.88 18.89
C VAL A 311 -31.67 -11.14 20.10
N ARG A 312 -32.16 -9.92 19.87
CA ARG A 312 -32.73 -9.08 20.94
C ARG A 312 -34.14 -9.48 21.33
N ASN A 313 -34.97 -9.83 20.34
CA ASN A 313 -36.33 -10.29 20.58
C ASN A 313 -36.60 -11.62 19.84
N PRO A 314 -36.55 -12.77 20.55
CA PRO A 314 -36.72 -14.09 19.94
C PRO A 314 -38.08 -14.33 19.26
N SER A 315 -39.12 -13.54 19.58
CA SER A 315 -40.45 -13.69 18.96
C SER A 315 -40.54 -13.06 17.57
N LEU A 316 -39.58 -12.23 17.18
CA LEU A 316 -39.50 -11.62 15.85
C LEU A 316 -38.65 -12.49 14.90
N PRO A 317 -38.91 -12.43 13.58
CA PRO A 317 -37.95 -12.92 12.60
C PRO A 317 -36.61 -12.17 12.72
N THR A 318 -35.54 -12.82 12.29
CA THR A 318 -34.19 -12.25 12.32
C THR A 318 -33.56 -12.23 10.94
N LEU A 319 -32.95 -11.10 10.58
CA LEU A 319 -32.01 -10.98 9.48
C LEU A 319 -30.59 -11.22 10.00
N PHE A 320 -30.05 -12.40 9.70
CA PHE A 320 -28.66 -12.74 9.97
C PHE A 320 -27.77 -12.34 8.79
N ILE A 321 -26.57 -11.85 9.09
CA ILE A 321 -25.60 -11.44 8.08
C ILE A 321 -24.29 -12.18 8.31
N ALA A 322 -23.84 -12.94 7.31
CA ALA A 322 -22.56 -13.62 7.29
C ALA A 322 -21.63 -12.97 6.24
N GLY A 323 -20.39 -12.68 6.63
CA GLY A 323 -19.43 -12.10 5.71
C GLY A 323 -18.07 -11.77 6.32
N ASP A 324 -17.31 -10.99 5.55
CA ASP A 324 -15.92 -10.63 5.85
C ASP A 324 -15.75 -9.21 6.43
N SER A 325 -14.55 -8.64 6.33
CA SER A 325 -14.24 -7.30 6.83
C SER A 325 -15.01 -6.16 6.14
N THR A 326 -15.53 -6.36 4.94
CA THR A 326 -16.37 -5.37 4.24
C THR A 326 -17.82 -5.38 4.71
N VAL A 327 -18.18 -6.34 5.57
CA VAL A 327 -19.54 -6.56 6.10
C VAL A 327 -19.60 -6.35 7.62
N LYS A 328 -18.52 -6.65 8.34
CA LYS A 328 -18.47 -6.66 9.83
C LYS A 328 -18.93 -5.37 10.51
N SER A 329 -19.41 -5.53 11.74
CA SER A 329 -19.56 -4.47 12.75
C SER A 329 -18.25 -4.21 13.50
N GLY A 330 -18.14 -3.05 14.16
CA GLY A 330 -17.06 -2.74 15.11
C GLY A 330 -15.73 -2.44 14.42
N GLY A 331 -15.77 -1.69 13.33
CA GLY A 331 -14.59 -1.27 12.58
C GLY A 331 -13.48 -0.66 13.44
N GLN A 332 -12.22 -1.08 13.24
CA GLN A 332 -11.04 -0.45 13.84
C GLN A 332 -10.39 0.47 12.80
N ASN A 333 -9.76 1.56 13.24
CA ASN A 333 -9.06 2.53 12.37
C ASN A 333 -9.95 3.10 11.26
N GLY A 334 -11.26 3.25 11.52
CA GLY A 334 -12.22 3.77 10.56
C GLY A 334 -12.70 2.78 9.49
N ALA A 335 -12.26 1.51 9.51
CA ALA A 335 -12.69 0.49 8.56
C ALA A 335 -14.03 -0.16 8.96
N ILE A 336 -15.14 0.31 8.37
CA ILE A 336 -16.51 -0.07 8.71
C ILE A 336 -17.12 -0.87 7.56
N GLY A 337 -17.78 -1.99 7.88
CA GLY A 337 -18.50 -2.81 6.91
C GLY A 337 -19.96 -2.39 6.75
N TRP A 338 -20.55 -2.66 5.59
CA TRP A 338 -21.94 -2.24 5.32
C TRP A 338 -22.97 -2.90 6.24
N GLY A 339 -22.68 -4.10 6.76
CA GLY A 339 -23.57 -4.81 7.69
C GLY A 339 -23.77 -4.06 9.00
N GLU A 340 -22.81 -3.23 9.42
CA GLU A 340 -22.97 -2.35 10.60
C GLU A 340 -24.00 -1.25 10.37
N ARG A 341 -24.20 -0.82 9.12
CA ARG A 341 -25.06 0.31 8.76
C ARG A 341 -26.43 -0.11 8.23
N ILE A 342 -26.63 -1.40 7.92
CA ILE A 342 -27.87 -1.84 7.29
C ILE A 342 -29.09 -1.82 8.22
N ALA A 343 -28.89 -1.92 9.54
CA ALA A 343 -30.00 -1.97 10.51
C ALA A 343 -30.87 -0.72 10.49
N THR A 344 -30.32 0.45 10.09
CA THR A 344 -31.04 1.73 10.00
C THR A 344 -32.09 1.76 8.89
N HIS A 345 -32.12 0.76 8.01
CA HIS A 345 -33.11 0.64 6.94
C HIS A 345 -34.31 -0.25 7.30
N PHE A 346 -34.30 -0.89 8.47
CA PHE A 346 -35.32 -1.84 8.90
C PHE A 346 -36.10 -1.35 10.13
N ASP A 347 -37.38 -1.67 10.20
CA ASP A 347 -38.22 -1.47 11.38
C ASP A 347 -37.87 -2.53 12.42
N THR A 348 -36.96 -2.17 13.33
CA THR A 348 -36.45 -3.07 14.38
C THR A 348 -37.49 -3.51 15.41
N ARG A 349 -38.72 -2.97 15.34
CA ARG A 349 -39.87 -3.47 16.11
C ARG A 349 -40.49 -4.72 15.48
N LYS A 350 -40.17 -5.01 14.21
CA LYS A 350 -40.71 -6.14 13.44
C LYS A 350 -39.65 -7.17 13.05
N LEU A 351 -38.37 -6.81 13.07
CA LEU A 351 -37.26 -7.63 12.60
C LEU A 351 -36.02 -7.40 13.47
N ASN A 352 -35.37 -8.47 13.92
CA ASN A 352 -34.01 -8.35 14.46
C ASN A 352 -33.00 -8.24 13.31
N VAL A 353 -31.93 -7.47 13.49
CA VAL A 353 -30.78 -7.46 12.57
C VAL A 353 -29.55 -7.87 13.37
N VAL A 354 -28.90 -8.96 12.96
CA VAL A 354 -27.78 -9.58 13.69
C VAL A 354 -26.62 -9.81 12.73
N ASN A 355 -25.52 -9.10 12.93
CA ASN A 355 -24.35 -9.19 12.07
C ASN A 355 -23.30 -10.15 12.64
N HIS A 356 -23.14 -11.30 12.02
CA HIS A 356 -22.09 -12.29 12.34
C HIS A 356 -20.85 -12.17 11.46
N ALA A 357 -20.74 -11.13 10.63
CA ALA A 357 -19.56 -10.93 9.80
C ALA A 357 -18.33 -10.57 10.64
N ILE A 358 -17.16 -11.08 10.22
CA ILE A 358 -15.92 -10.94 10.97
C ILE A 358 -14.74 -10.63 10.04
N GLY A 359 -13.86 -9.74 10.50
CA GLY A 359 -12.73 -9.27 9.71
C GLY A 359 -11.77 -10.38 9.29
N GLY A 360 -11.34 -10.35 8.03
CA GLY A 360 -10.33 -11.27 7.51
C GLY A 360 -10.82 -12.72 7.35
N ARG A 361 -12.12 -13.00 7.27
CA ARG A 361 -12.62 -14.36 6.96
C ARG A 361 -12.93 -14.53 5.48
N SER A 362 -12.67 -15.72 4.98
CA SER A 362 -13.18 -16.23 3.71
C SER A 362 -14.36 -17.16 3.96
N SER A 363 -15.02 -17.63 2.90
CA SER A 363 -16.04 -18.68 3.02
C SER A 363 -15.46 -19.93 3.72
N ARG A 364 -14.19 -20.27 3.46
CA ARG A 364 -13.46 -21.34 4.14
C ARG A 364 -13.27 -21.07 5.63
N THR A 365 -12.58 -19.99 6.00
CA THR A 365 -12.18 -19.80 7.40
C THR A 365 -13.37 -19.50 8.30
N TYR A 366 -14.43 -18.91 7.76
CA TYR A 366 -15.71 -18.77 8.46
C TYR A 366 -16.33 -20.12 8.83
N TYR A 367 -16.19 -21.13 7.96
CA TYR A 367 -16.65 -22.50 8.23
C TYR A 367 -15.75 -23.18 9.27
N THR A 368 -14.43 -23.18 9.03
CA THR A 368 -13.48 -23.97 9.84
C THR A 368 -13.32 -23.43 11.25
N GLU A 369 -13.53 -22.14 11.48
CA GLU A 369 -13.54 -21.53 12.80
C GLU A 369 -14.88 -21.71 13.53
N GLY A 370 -15.83 -22.45 12.96
CA GLY A 370 -17.13 -22.75 13.57
C GLY A 370 -18.11 -21.57 13.59
N ARG A 371 -17.81 -20.47 12.89
CA ARG A 371 -18.68 -19.27 12.89
C ARG A 371 -20.01 -19.50 12.21
N TRP A 372 -20.01 -20.25 11.11
CA TRP A 372 -21.24 -20.68 10.49
C TRP A 372 -22.12 -21.49 11.46
N GLY A 373 -21.51 -22.40 12.23
CA GLY A 373 -22.23 -23.18 13.24
C GLY A 373 -22.88 -22.31 14.31
N LYS A 374 -22.21 -21.24 14.76
CA LYS A 374 -22.76 -20.28 15.73
C LYS A 374 -23.97 -19.51 15.20
N LEU A 375 -23.92 -19.04 13.94
CA LEU A 375 -25.08 -18.41 13.29
C LEU A 375 -26.22 -19.41 13.14
N LEU A 376 -25.92 -20.61 12.62
CA LEU A 376 -26.91 -21.66 12.38
C LEU A 376 -27.62 -22.12 13.67
N ALA A 377 -26.94 -22.08 14.81
CA ALA A 377 -27.51 -22.39 16.12
C ALA A 377 -28.60 -21.40 16.56
N GLN A 378 -28.55 -20.14 16.08
CA GLN A 378 -29.56 -19.12 16.39
C GLN A 378 -30.71 -19.09 15.38
N LEU A 379 -30.55 -19.74 14.23
CA LEU A 379 -31.47 -19.66 13.10
C LEU A 379 -32.75 -20.49 13.33
N LYS A 380 -33.91 -19.91 13.03
CA LYS A 380 -35.22 -20.57 13.05
C LYS A 380 -36.00 -20.36 11.75
N ALA A 381 -37.08 -21.12 11.58
CA ALA A 381 -37.96 -21.00 10.42
C ALA A 381 -38.56 -19.58 10.33
N GLY A 382 -38.57 -19.02 9.13
CA GLY A 382 -39.02 -17.64 8.88
C GLY A 382 -37.95 -16.56 9.03
N ASP A 383 -36.73 -16.91 9.44
CA ASP A 383 -35.58 -15.99 9.43
C ASP A 383 -35.01 -15.78 8.02
N PHE A 384 -34.12 -14.79 7.89
CA PHE A 384 -33.43 -14.43 6.66
C PHE A 384 -31.91 -14.50 6.87
N VAL A 385 -31.17 -14.90 5.84
CA VAL A 385 -29.69 -14.91 5.88
C VAL A 385 -29.12 -14.22 4.65
N LEU A 386 -28.35 -13.16 4.87
CA LEU A 386 -27.49 -12.54 3.86
C LEU A 386 -26.09 -13.13 3.94
N ILE A 387 -25.53 -13.57 2.82
CA ILE A 387 -24.19 -14.18 2.77
C ILE A 387 -23.34 -13.47 1.72
N GLN A 388 -22.23 -12.85 2.14
CA GLN A 388 -21.27 -12.21 1.24
C GLN A 388 -19.82 -12.61 1.58
N PHE A 389 -19.18 -13.37 0.69
CA PHE A 389 -17.77 -13.74 0.75
C PHE A 389 -17.13 -13.64 -0.64
N GLY A 390 -15.80 -13.61 -0.70
CA GLY A 390 -15.04 -13.52 -1.95
C GLY A 390 -13.76 -12.70 -1.86
N HIS A 391 -13.69 -11.68 -0.99
CA HIS A 391 -12.47 -10.88 -0.84
C HIS A 391 -11.29 -11.76 -0.42
N ASN A 392 -11.47 -12.53 0.66
CA ASN A 392 -10.41 -13.33 1.26
C ASN A 392 -10.28 -14.74 0.65
N ASP A 393 -11.18 -15.12 -0.25
CA ASP A 393 -11.27 -16.46 -0.82
C ASP A 393 -10.28 -16.67 -1.98
N GLY A 394 -9.88 -15.60 -2.66
CA GLY A 394 -8.92 -15.66 -3.75
C GLY A 394 -7.49 -15.97 -3.28
N GLY A 395 -6.70 -16.52 -4.21
CA GLY A 395 -5.29 -16.84 -4.00
C GLY A 395 -4.98 -18.32 -4.14
N ARG A 396 -3.72 -18.68 -3.91
CA ARG A 396 -3.26 -20.07 -3.89
C ARG A 396 -3.37 -20.63 -2.48
N ILE A 397 -3.94 -21.84 -2.36
CA ILE A 397 -3.98 -22.63 -1.12
C ILE A 397 -2.53 -22.99 -0.70
N GLY A 398 -2.25 -22.97 0.60
CA GLY A 398 -0.90 -23.15 1.14
C GLY A 398 0.08 -22.01 0.85
N ASP A 399 -0.40 -20.84 0.43
CA ASP A 399 0.42 -19.63 0.39
C ASP A 399 0.35 -18.89 1.75
N PRO A 400 1.47 -18.75 2.47
CA PRO A 400 1.49 -18.04 3.75
C PRO A 400 0.94 -16.61 3.67
N SER A 401 1.09 -15.93 2.53
CA SER A 401 0.57 -14.56 2.36
C SER A 401 -0.95 -14.48 2.41
N ASN A 402 -1.64 -15.57 2.04
CA ASN A 402 -3.10 -15.65 2.07
C ASN A 402 -3.63 -15.93 3.48
N LYS A 403 -2.76 -16.10 4.48
CA LYS A 403 -3.12 -16.31 5.90
C LYS A 403 -4.14 -17.44 6.07
N ASN A 404 -3.96 -18.54 5.32
CA ASN A 404 -4.83 -19.72 5.32
C ASN A 404 -6.31 -19.45 4.90
N ARG A 405 -6.59 -18.37 4.16
CA ARG A 405 -7.97 -18.00 3.80
C ARG A 405 -8.42 -18.50 2.42
N ALA A 406 -7.48 -18.75 1.50
CA ALA A 406 -7.84 -19.14 0.13
C ALA A 406 -8.72 -20.40 0.11
N SER A 407 -9.76 -20.38 -0.70
CA SER A 407 -10.61 -21.54 -1.03
C SER A 407 -10.33 -22.00 -2.47
N GLY A 408 -10.74 -23.23 -2.80
CA GLY A 408 -10.59 -23.74 -4.16
C GLY A 408 -11.47 -22.96 -5.16
N PRO A 409 -11.06 -22.79 -6.42
CA PRO A 409 -11.91 -22.14 -7.42
C PRO A 409 -13.10 -23.01 -7.83
N GLY A 410 -14.21 -22.37 -8.22
CA GLY A 410 -15.37 -23.05 -8.81
C GLY A 410 -16.45 -23.45 -7.81
N THR A 411 -17.41 -24.25 -8.32
CA THR A 411 -18.59 -24.73 -7.58
C THR A 411 -18.61 -26.24 -7.37
N GLY A 412 -17.64 -26.96 -7.95
CA GLY A 412 -17.56 -28.42 -7.87
C GLY A 412 -17.09 -28.94 -6.50
N PRO A 413 -17.19 -30.26 -6.26
CA PRO A 413 -16.84 -30.88 -4.97
C PRO A 413 -15.34 -31.06 -4.74
N GLY A 414 -14.49 -30.49 -5.60
CA GLY A 414 -13.05 -30.65 -5.54
C GLY A 414 -12.47 -30.21 -4.20
N THR A 415 -11.40 -30.89 -3.77
CA THR A 415 -10.68 -30.58 -2.55
C THR A 415 -9.18 -30.52 -2.78
N VAL A 416 -8.50 -29.74 -1.95
CA VAL A 416 -7.04 -29.62 -1.91
C VAL A 416 -6.60 -29.77 -0.46
N GLU A 417 -5.63 -30.64 -0.17
CA GLU A 417 -5.04 -30.73 1.16
C GLU A 417 -4.17 -29.48 1.43
N ASP A 418 -4.36 -28.85 2.58
CA ASP A 418 -3.56 -27.73 3.06
C ASP A 418 -3.04 -28.04 4.47
N THR A 419 -1.89 -27.47 4.83
CA THR A 419 -1.31 -27.58 6.18
C THR A 419 -1.48 -26.25 6.89
N ARG A 420 -2.23 -26.25 7.98
CA ARG A 420 -2.48 -25.08 8.81
C ARG A 420 -1.19 -24.61 9.51
N PRO A 421 -1.15 -23.35 9.99
CA PRO A 421 0.00 -22.84 10.74
C PRO A 421 0.37 -23.64 11.99
N ASP A 422 -0.58 -24.38 12.58
CA ASP A 422 -0.36 -25.27 13.72
C ASP A 422 0.14 -26.68 13.33
N GLY A 423 0.37 -26.93 12.04
CA GLY A 423 0.81 -28.22 11.49
C GLY A 423 -0.33 -29.21 11.21
N SER A 424 -1.58 -28.89 11.57
CA SER A 424 -2.71 -29.76 11.27
C SER A 424 -3.07 -29.73 9.77
N LYS A 425 -3.51 -30.87 9.24
CA LYS A 425 -3.95 -30.99 7.85
C LYS A 425 -5.45 -30.69 7.72
N GLU A 426 -5.82 -30.03 6.63
CA GLU A 426 -7.20 -29.69 6.30
C GLU A 426 -7.49 -30.01 4.82
N MET A 427 -8.66 -30.60 4.55
CA MET A 427 -9.18 -30.67 3.18
C MET A 427 -9.96 -29.38 2.86
N VAL A 428 -9.39 -28.58 1.98
CA VAL A 428 -9.94 -27.30 1.55
C VAL A 428 -10.88 -27.53 0.38
N HIS A 429 -12.12 -27.09 0.52
CA HIS A 429 -13.12 -27.21 -0.54
C HIS A 429 -13.12 -25.99 -1.47
N THR A 430 -13.87 -26.07 -2.56
CA THR A 430 -14.10 -24.93 -3.45
C THR A 430 -14.96 -23.85 -2.78
N PHE A 431 -14.84 -22.60 -3.24
CA PHE A 431 -15.69 -21.49 -2.81
C PHE A 431 -17.17 -21.86 -2.90
N GLY A 432 -17.60 -22.41 -4.05
CA GLY A 432 -19.00 -22.75 -4.24
C GLY A 432 -19.45 -23.92 -3.37
N TRP A 433 -18.56 -24.84 -2.99
CA TRP A 433 -18.90 -25.88 -2.01
C TRP A 433 -19.25 -25.27 -0.64
N TYR A 434 -18.42 -24.35 -0.12
CA TYR A 434 -18.70 -23.68 1.17
C TYR A 434 -19.99 -22.88 1.10
N MET A 435 -20.19 -22.12 0.04
CA MET A 435 -21.41 -21.33 -0.16
C MET A 435 -22.66 -22.23 -0.28
N ALA A 436 -22.56 -23.36 -0.98
CA ALA A 436 -23.66 -24.31 -1.12
C ALA A 436 -24.01 -24.97 0.22
N LYS A 437 -22.99 -25.30 1.04
CA LYS A 437 -23.20 -25.78 2.42
C LYS A 437 -23.99 -24.77 3.25
N TYR A 438 -23.63 -23.49 3.18
CA TYR A 438 -24.34 -22.43 3.91
C TYR A 438 -25.79 -22.28 3.45
N VAL A 439 -26.03 -22.27 2.14
CA VAL A 439 -27.38 -22.22 1.58
C VAL A 439 -28.21 -23.42 2.03
N ALA A 440 -27.69 -24.63 1.91
CA ALA A 440 -28.40 -25.85 2.28
C ALA A 440 -28.74 -25.89 3.77
N ASP A 441 -27.78 -25.58 4.64
CA ASP A 441 -27.96 -25.61 6.10
C ASP A 441 -29.03 -24.60 6.55
N ALA A 442 -28.97 -23.37 6.05
CA ALA A 442 -29.92 -22.32 6.44
C ALA A 442 -31.33 -22.61 5.90
N ARG A 443 -31.44 -23.12 4.67
CA ARG A 443 -32.75 -23.54 4.13
C ARG A 443 -33.34 -24.73 4.87
N ALA A 444 -32.50 -25.68 5.32
CA ALA A 444 -32.96 -26.79 6.15
C ALA A 444 -33.54 -26.33 7.51
N LYS A 445 -33.14 -25.15 7.99
CA LYS A 445 -33.76 -24.48 9.15
C LYS A 445 -35.01 -23.67 8.80
N GLY A 446 -35.44 -23.64 7.55
CA GLY A 446 -36.60 -22.89 7.08
C GLY A 446 -36.34 -21.40 6.87
N ALA A 447 -35.07 -20.99 6.73
CA ALA A 447 -34.72 -19.59 6.46
C ALA A 447 -34.75 -19.25 4.96
N THR A 448 -35.04 -18.00 4.64
CA THR A 448 -34.85 -17.44 3.30
C THR A 448 -33.41 -16.98 3.13
N VAL A 449 -32.69 -17.56 2.16
CA VAL A 449 -31.26 -17.28 1.94
C VAL A 449 -31.06 -16.38 0.73
N ILE A 450 -30.19 -15.37 0.89
CA ILE A 450 -29.82 -14.41 -0.14
C ILE A 450 -28.29 -14.33 -0.21
N VAL A 451 -27.72 -14.75 -1.32
CA VAL A 451 -26.28 -14.67 -1.61
C VAL A 451 -25.98 -13.35 -2.31
N LEU A 452 -24.94 -12.64 -1.87
CA LEU A 452 -24.49 -11.39 -2.46
C LEU A 452 -23.08 -11.56 -3.04
N SER A 453 -22.83 -11.04 -4.25
CA SER A 453 -21.46 -10.89 -4.73
C SER A 453 -20.69 -9.84 -3.90
N PRO A 454 -19.35 -9.88 -3.83
CA PRO A 454 -18.59 -8.93 -3.01
C PRO A 454 -18.75 -7.47 -3.48
N VAL A 455 -18.68 -6.51 -2.57
CA VAL A 455 -18.52 -5.09 -2.96
C VAL A 455 -17.22 -4.90 -3.76
N PRO A 456 -17.15 -4.01 -4.76
CA PRO A 456 -15.96 -3.85 -5.59
C PRO A 456 -14.80 -3.20 -4.82
N HIS A 457 -13.55 -3.52 -5.19
CA HIS A 457 -12.39 -2.77 -4.69
C HIS A 457 -12.38 -1.33 -5.23
N ARG A 458 -11.77 -0.42 -4.47
CA ARG A 458 -11.59 1.00 -4.80
C ARG A 458 -11.01 1.23 -6.19
N ASP A 459 -10.11 0.36 -6.65
CA ASP A 459 -9.40 0.47 -7.92
C ASP A 459 -10.04 -0.32 -9.07
N ARG A 460 -11.26 -0.86 -8.88
CA ARG A 460 -11.88 -1.83 -9.81
C ARG A 460 -13.32 -1.49 -10.22
N TRP A 461 -13.97 -0.52 -9.59
CA TRP A 461 -15.36 -0.18 -9.89
C TRP A 461 -15.52 0.70 -11.14
N GLU A 462 -14.53 1.55 -11.47
CA GLU A 462 -14.63 2.51 -12.58
C GLU A 462 -14.81 1.81 -13.93
N GLN A 463 -14.02 0.77 -14.19
CA GLN A 463 -13.97 0.08 -15.49
C GLN A 463 -14.17 -1.42 -15.32
N GLY A 464 -15.13 -1.98 -16.08
CA GLY A 464 -15.42 -3.42 -16.09
C GLY A 464 -16.20 -3.91 -14.87
N ARG A 465 -15.96 -5.14 -14.45
CA ARG A 465 -16.52 -5.71 -13.21
C ARG A 465 -15.43 -6.32 -12.35
N ASP A 466 -15.46 -6.04 -11.06
CA ASP A 466 -14.67 -6.80 -10.10
C ASP A 466 -15.32 -8.16 -9.85
N PHE A 467 -14.60 -9.07 -9.18
CA PHE A 467 -15.13 -10.33 -8.65
C PHE A 467 -15.98 -11.19 -9.62
N ALA A 468 -15.72 -11.12 -10.93
CA ALA A 468 -16.54 -11.79 -11.95
C ALA A 468 -16.79 -13.27 -11.64
N ASN A 469 -15.73 -14.00 -11.28
CA ASN A 469 -15.82 -15.42 -10.96
C ASN A 469 -16.62 -15.68 -9.68
N PHE A 470 -16.41 -14.91 -8.61
CA PHE A 470 -17.13 -15.11 -7.35
C PHE A 470 -18.60 -14.75 -7.46
N ALA A 471 -18.94 -13.71 -8.23
CA ALA A 471 -20.32 -13.38 -8.56
C ALA A 471 -20.98 -14.53 -9.34
N GLN A 472 -20.32 -15.02 -10.39
CA GLN A 472 -20.81 -16.16 -11.18
C GLN A 472 -21.02 -17.41 -10.32
N TRP A 473 -20.05 -17.79 -9.49
CA TRP A 473 -20.17 -18.97 -8.63
C TRP A 473 -21.24 -18.79 -7.55
N GLY A 474 -21.35 -17.60 -6.96
CA GLY A 474 -22.40 -17.27 -5.99
C GLY A 474 -23.81 -17.36 -6.60
N GLU A 475 -23.98 -16.87 -7.82
CA GLU A 475 -25.23 -16.98 -8.57
C GLU A 475 -25.58 -18.45 -8.86
N GLN A 476 -24.62 -19.23 -9.37
CA GLN A 476 -24.81 -20.65 -9.64
C GLN A 476 -25.22 -21.43 -8.37
N VAL A 477 -24.55 -21.16 -7.26
CA VAL A 477 -24.87 -21.78 -5.96
C VAL A 477 -26.26 -21.37 -5.49
N ALA A 478 -26.62 -20.09 -5.61
CA ALA A 478 -27.94 -19.62 -5.20
C ALA A 478 -29.04 -20.30 -6.03
N GLN A 479 -28.89 -20.34 -7.35
CA GLN A 479 -29.83 -20.99 -8.26
C GLN A 479 -29.97 -22.48 -7.95
N ALA A 480 -28.85 -23.22 -7.84
CA ALA A 480 -28.86 -24.65 -7.56
C ALA A 480 -29.41 -24.98 -6.16
N GLY A 481 -29.15 -24.11 -5.18
CA GLY A 481 -29.57 -24.28 -3.80
C GLY A 481 -30.98 -23.76 -3.48
N GLY A 482 -31.70 -23.17 -4.44
CA GLY A 482 -33.00 -22.55 -4.21
C GLY A 482 -32.95 -21.30 -3.32
N ALA A 483 -31.81 -20.60 -3.31
CA ALA A 483 -31.63 -19.30 -2.69
C ALA A 483 -31.76 -18.17 -3.72
N ARG A 484 -31.72 -16.93 -3.24
CA ARG A 484 -31.76 -15.74 -4.09
C ARG A 484 -30.35 -15.19 -4.28
N PHE A 485 -30.13 -14.48 -5.38
CA PHE A 485 -28.85 -13.83 -5.66
C PHE A 485 -29.03 -12.34 -5.88
N ILE A 486 -28.09 -11.55 -5.37
CA ILE A 486 -27.95 -10.12 -5.67
C ILE A 486 -26.54 -9.90 -6.21
N ASP A 487 -26.41 -9.36 -7.43
CA ASP A 487 -25.12 -8.91 -7.96
C ASP A 487 -24.72 -7.56 -7.36
N LEU A 488 -24.36 -7.59 -6.08
CA LEU A 488 -23.99 -6.40 -5.32
C LEU A 488 -22.72 -5.74 -5.87
N THR A 489 -21.80 -6.51 -6.45
CA THR A 489 -20.61 -5.97 -7.13
C THR A 489 -21.02 -4.94 -8.18
N MET A 490 -21.99 -5.28 -9.05
CA MET A 490 -22.44 -4.38 -10.10
C MET A 490 -23.34 -3.26 -9.57
N LEU A 491 -24.25 -3.56 -8.63
CA LEU A 491 -25.08 -2.52 -8.01
C LEU A 491 -24.25 -1.41 -7.37
N VAL A 492 -23.21 -1.77 -6.62
CA VAL A 492 -22.30 -0.79 -6.00
C VAL A 492 -21.42 -0.12 -7.06
N SER A 493 -20.90 -0.86 -8.03
CA SER A 493 -20.07 -0.28 -9.10
C SER A 493 -20.85 0.77 -9.92
N ASP A 494 -22.10 0.48 -10.29
CA ASP A 494 -22.93 1.41 -11.05
C ASP A 494 -23.28 2.64 -10.21
N ALA A 495 -23.60 2.46 -8.93
CA ALA A 495 -23.84 3.57 -8.02
C ALA A 495 -22.59 4.44 -7.80
N TYR A 496 -21.40 3.83 -7.71
CA TYR A 496 -20.12 4.54 -7.66
C TYR A 496 -19.83 5.32 -8.95
N ARG A 497 -20.14 4.76 -10.13
CA ARG A 497 -20.02 5.47 -11.41
C ARG A 497 -20.89 6.71 -11.46
N VAL A 498 -22.09 6.65 -10.91
CA VAL A 498 -22.97 7.83 -10.79
C VAL A 498 -22.40 8.83 -9.79
N ALA A 499 -21.85 8.38 -8.66
CA ALA A 499 -21.28 9.25 -7.62
C ALA A 499 -19.96 9.95 -8.04
N GLY A 500 -19.21 9.33 -8.95
CA GLY A 500 -17.96 9.85 -9.49
C GLY A 500 -16.74 9.59 -8.60
N ALA A 501 -15.56 9.55 -9.23
CA ALA A 501 -14.31 9.09 -8.60
C ALA A 501 -13.89 9.90 -7.37
N GLN A 502 -14.11 11.22 -7.38
CA GLN A 502 -13.77 12.07 -6.24
C GLN A 502 -14.55 11.68 -4.98
N THR A 503 -15.87 11.49 -5.11
CA THR A 503 -16.74 11.07 -4.01
C THR A 503 -16.37 9.67 -3.53
N VAL A 504 -16.22 8.73 -4.46
CA VAL A 504 -15.93 7.34 -4.14
C VAL A 504 -14.56 7.17 -3.49
N ASN A 505 -13.56 7.98 -3.86
CA ASN A 505 -12.28 8.00 -3.17
C ASN A 505 -12.40 8.37 -1.68
N GLY A 506 -13.38 9.22 -1.34
CA GLY A 506 -13.71 9.58 0.04
C GLY A 506 -14.45 8.49 0.83
N PHE A 507 -14.84 7.38 0.20
CA PHE A 507 -15.57 6.28 0.85
C PHE A 507 -14.67 5.19 1.45
N PHE A 508 -13.36 5.22 1.20
CA PHE A 508 -12.44 4.18 1.65
C PHE A 508 -11.61 4.64 2.85
N SER A 509 -11.40 3.74 3.81
CA SER A 509 -10.53 3.93 4.98
C SER A 509 -9.10 3.42 4.74
N ASP A 510 -8.90 2.64 3.69
CA ASP A 510 -7.58 2.18 3.26
C ASP A 510 -7.37 2.36 1.75
N ALA A 511 -6.23 1.88 1.26
CA ALA A 511 -5.85 2.07 -0.13
C ALA A 511 -6.74 1.33 -1.14
N ARG A 512 -7.52 0.32 -0.74
CA ARG A 512 -8.10 -0.64 -1.70
C ARG A 512 -9.46 -1.24 -1.32
N THR A 513 -9.65 -1.72 -0.10
CA THR A 513 -10.69 -2.71 0.23
C THR A 513 -11.71 -2.19 1.23
N HIS A 514 -11.26 -1.58 2.33
CA HIS A 514 -12.17 -1.25 3.42
C HIS A 514 -12.80 0.13 3.22
N THR A 515 -14.12 0.19 3.38
CA THR A 515 -14.86 1.44 3.43
C THR A 515 -14.70 2.13 4.78
N ASN A 516 -14.90 3.44 4.80
CA ASN A 516 -15.19 4.19 6.02
C ASN A 516 -16.70 4.25 6.26
N ASP A 517 -17.13 5.06 7.24
CA ASP A 517 -18.53 5.20 7.61
C ASP A 517 -19.46 5.60 6.44
N ALA A 518 -19.02 6.58 5.65
CA ALA A 518 -19.78 7.07 4.50
C ALA A 518 -19.88 5.99 3.42
N GLY A 519 -18.78 5.30 3.12
CA GLY A 519 -18.77 4.20 2.17
C GLY A 519 -19.61 3.00 2.61
N ALA A 520 -19.55 2.64 3.89
CA ALA A 520 -20.35 1.56 4.46
C ALA A 520 -21.85 1.87 4.39
N THR A 521 -22.23 3.11 4.73
CA THR A 521 -23.60 3.60 4.62
C THR A 521 -24.08 3.60 3.16
N PHE A 522 -23.24 4.05 2.24
CA PHE A 522 -23.55 4.03 0.81
C PHE A 522 -23.78 2.59 0.31
N ASN A 523 -22.90 1.66 0.68
CA ASN A 523 -23.01 0.26 0.29
C ASN A 523 -24.23 -0.42 0.90
N ALA A 524 -24.57 -0.14 2.16
CA ALA A 524 -25.77 -0.65 2.82
C ALA A 524 -27.04 -0.23 2.07
N ALA A 525 -27.10 1.02 1.58
CA ALA A 525 -28.21 1.49 0.76
C ALA A 525 -28.33 0.71 -0.57
N GLN A 526 -27.21 0.33 -1.18
CA GLN A 526 -27.22 -0.51 -2.40
C GLN A 526 -27.67 -1.95 -2.12
N VAL A 527 -27.32 -2.51 -0.96
CA VAL A 527 -27.84 -3.81 -0.51
C VAL A 527 -29.37 -3.74 -0.40
N VAL A 528 -29.90 -2.71 0.26
CA VAL A 528 -31.35 -2.52 0.41
C VAL A 528 -32.04 -2.29 -0.94
N ALA A 529 -31.42 -1.55 -1.86
CA ALA A 529 -31.92 -1.40 -3.22
C ALA A 529 -31.98 -2.75 -3.97
N GLY A 530 -30.98 -3.61 -3.77
CA GLY A 530 -30.99 -4.98 -4.29
C GLY A 530 -32.10 -5.83 -3.68
N LEU A 531 -32.28 -5.76 -2.36
CA LEU A 531 -33.34 -6.51 -1.64
C LEU A 531 -34.74 -6.17 -2.16
N LYS A 532 -35.03 -4.88 -2.39
CA LYS A 532 -36.32 -4.41 -2.95
C LYS A 532 -36.61 -4.94 -4.35
N ARG A 533 -35.58 -5.35 -5.10
CA ARG A 533 -35.71 -5.87 -6.47
C ARG A 533 -35.88 -7.39 -6.51
N LEU A 534 -35.77 -8.08 -5.38
CA LEU A 534 -35.91 -9.52 -5.33
C LEU A 534 -37.37 -9.96 -5.58
N PRO A 535 -37.63 -11.03 -6.37
CA PRO A 535 -38.99 -11.46 -6.72
C PRO A 535 -39.90 -11.78 -5.53
N GLY A 536 -41.02 -11.08 -5.36
CA GLY A 536 -41.91 -11.29 -4.21
C GLY A 536 -41.43 -10.66 -2.90
N ASP A 537 -40.44 -9.76 -2.97
CA ASP A 537 -40.09 -8.78 -1.93
C ASP A 537 -40.07 -9.35 -0.49
N PRO A 538 -39.19 -10.34 -0.21
CA PRO A 538 -39.25 -11.12 1.02
C PRO A 538 -39.00 -10.30 2.29
N LEU A 539 -38.36 -9.12 2.16
CA LEU A 539 -38.01 -8.24 3.27
C LEU A 539 -38.79 -6.92 3.27
N GLY A 540 -39.64 -6.65 2.27
CA GLY A 540 -40.32 -5.36 2.10
C GLY A 540 -41.20 -4.94 3.28
N ALA A 541 -41.88 -5.90 3.91
CA ALA A 541 -42.73 -5.64 5.08
C ALA A 541 -41.96 -5.14 6.31
N TYR A 542 -40.63 -5.33 6.33
CA TYR A 542 -39.75 -4.96 7.43
C TYR A 542 -38.92 -3.70 7.15
N LEU A 543 -38.94 -3.19 5.91
CA LEU A 543 -38.21 -1.97 5.58
C LEU A 543 -38.91 -0.74 6.19
N LEU A 544 -38.12 0.23 6.64
CA LEU A 544 -38.64 1.55 6.99
C LEU A 544 -39.15 2.23 5.72
N ARG A 545 -40.36 2.80 5.82
CA ARG A 545 -41.03 3.53 4.75
C ARG A 545 -40.50 4.95 4.62
#